data_AF-A0A3L7NXN3-F1
#
_entry.id   AF-A0A3L7NXN3-F1
#
_cell.length_a   1.000
_cell.length_b   1.000
_cell.length_c   1.000
_cell.angle_alpha   90.00
_cell.angle_beta   90.00
_cell.angle_gamma   90.00
#
_symmetry.space_group_name_H-M   'P 1'
#
loop_
_entity.id
_entity.type
_entity.pdbx_description
1 polymer ?
#
loop_
_entity_poly.entity_id
_entity_poly.type
_entity_poly.pdbx_seq_one_letter_code
_entity_poly.pdbx_strand_id
1 'polypeptide(L)'
;MVIQAMHAEAREHYGGPRIYPELKKRRYATSLNAVAKIMGENCTHSDRGSQYASEHYQRLPGNQRIQCSMSGVGQCGDNAPMESFFTSLEKELVHHEDYETREEAKTSLFEYVEVFYNNQRLQSSLGYLTPVAYEQAA
;
A
#
# COMPACT_ATOMS: atom_id res chain seq x y z
N MET A 1 6.51 -18.90 10.75
CA MET A 1 6.25 -19.42 12.12
C MET A 1 6.69 -18.49 13.26
N VAL A 2 7.93 -18.01 13.37
CA VAL A 2 8.31 -17.08 14.48
C VAL A 2 7.89 -15.63 14.21
N ILE A 3 8.13 -15.13 13.00
CA ILE A 3 7.83 -13.74 12.61
C ILE A 3 6.33 -13.47 12.68
N GLN A 4 5.49 -14.41 12.24
CA GLN A 4 4.03 -14.32 12.31
C GLN A 4 3.48 -14.30 13.75
N ALA A 5 4.12 -15.00 14.69
CA ALA A 5 3.70 -15.02 16.10
C ALA A 5 4.06 -13.71 16.82
N MET A 6 5.27 -13.19 16.58
CA MET A 6 5.68 -11.89 17.13
C MET A 6 4.94 -10.70 16.51
N HIS A 7 4.54 -10.85 15.25
CA HIS A 7 3.68 -9.90 14.56
C HIS A 7 2.31 -9.74 15.24
N ALA A 8 1.73 -10.83 15.75
CA ALA A 8 0.49 -10.78 16.52
C ALA A 8 0.65 -10.07 17.89
N GLU A 9 1.84 -10.11 18.49
CA GLU A 9 2.17 -9.43 19.76
C GLU A 9 2.48 -7.93 19.60
N ALA A 10 3.08 -7.50 18.49
CA ALA A 10 3.73 -6.20 18.36
C ALA A 10 2.83 -5.05 17.86
N ARG A 11 1.54 -5.04 18.22
CA ARG A 11 0.50 -4.09 17.74
C ARG A 11 0.83 -2.58 17.87
N GLU A 12 1.93 -2.21 18.54
CA GLU A 12 2.33 -0.81 18.76
C GLU A 12 3.60 -0.37 18.00
N HIS A 13 4.39 -1.31 17.43
CA HIS A 13 5.72 -1.02 16.85
C HIS A 13 5.90 -1.64 15.46
N TYR A 14 5.14 -1.14 14.47
CA TYR A 14 5.00 -1.81 13.18
C TYR A 14 5.90 -1.26 12.05
N GLY A 15 6.45 -2.14 11.21
CA GLY A 15 7.22 -1.84 9.98
C GLY A 15 8.52 -2.66 9.84
N GLY A 16 8.92 -3.02 8.62
CA GLY A 16 10.11 -3.87 8.33
C GLY A 16 11.42 -3.40 9.01
N PRO A 17 11.76 -2.09 8.95
CA PRO A 17 12.90 -1.51 9.67
C PRO A 17 12.76 -1.51 11.20
N ARG A 18 11.56 -1.68 11.74
CA ARG A 18 11.26 -1.63 13.19
C ARG A 18 11.17 -3.04 13.81
N ILE A 19 10.71 -4.02 13.04
CA ILE A 19 10.64 -5.44 13.44
C ILE A 19 12.04 -6.08 13.44
N TYR A 20 12.92 -5.71 12.50
CA TYR A 20 14.26 -6.28 12.40
C TYR A 20 15.14 -6.04 13.66
N PRO A 21 15.22 -4.81 14.24
CA PRO A 21 15.93 -4.57 15.50
C PRO A 21 15.41 -5.43 16.66
N GLU A 22 14.09 -5.62 16.76
CA GLU A 22 13.46 -6.40 17.82
C GLU A 22 13.76 -7.91 17.66
N LEU A 23 13.70 -8.43 16.43
CA LEU A 23 14.08 -9.81 16.12
C LEU A 23 15.56 -10.07 16.42
N LYS A 24 16.43 -9.10 16.11
CA LYS A 24 17.86 -9.16 16.41
C LYS A 24 18.11 -9.15 17.93
N LYS A 25 17.38 -8.31 18.69
CA LYS A 25 17.45 -8.25 20.16
C LYS A 25 17.04 -9.57 20.81
N ARG A 26 16.05 -10.27 20.24
CA ARG A 26 15.61 -11.60 20.67
C ARG A 26 16.47 -12.75 20.10
N ARG A 27 17.61 -12.44 19.46
CA ARG A 27 18.59 -13.40 18.90
C ARG A 27 18.05 -14.31 17.79
N TYR A 28 17.02 -13.90 17.08
CA TYR A 28 16.58 -14.63 15.88
C TYR A 28 17.53 -14.36 14.71
N ALA A 29 17.96 -15.42 14.02
CA ALA A 29 18.75 -15.33 12.79
C ALA A 29 17.82 -14.90 11.64
N THR A 30 17.79 -13.59 11.36
CA THR A 30 17.00 -13.02 10.27
C THR A 30 17.74 -11.83 9.64
N SER A 31 17.36 -11.44 8.42
CA SER A 31 17.87 -10.26 7.73
C SER A 31 16.75 -9.25 7.50
N LEU A 32 17.11 -7.96 7.39
CA LEU A 32 16.15 -6.90 7.08
C LEU A 32 15.37 -7.21 5.80
N ASN A 33 16.03 -7.77 4.78
CA ASN A 33 15.42 -8.14 3.51
C ASN A 33 14.45 -9.32 3.65
N ALA A 34 14.77 -10.32 4.49
CA ALA A 34 13.86 -11.43 4.76
C ALA A 34 12.61 -10.95 5.50
N VAL A 35 12.77 -10.05 6.48
CA VAL A 35 11.65 -9.42 7.19
C VAL A 35 10.82 -8.57 6.22
N ALA A 36 11.45 -7.72 5.40
CA ALA A 36 10.76 -6.87 4.44
C ALA A 36 9.98 -7.68 3.40
N LYS A 37 10.54 -8.79 2.91
CA LYS A 37 9.88 -9.69 1.95
C LYS A 37 8.64 -10.36 2.55
N ILE A 38 8.77 -10.95 3.74
CA ILE A 38 7.66 -11.61 4.44
C ILE A 38 6.54 -10.61 4.76
N MET A 39 6.92 -9.37 5.09
CA MET A 39 5.96 -8.29 5.31
C MET A 39 5.32 -7.88 3.98
N GLY A 40 6.09 -7.61 2.92
CA GLY A 40 5.57 -7.19 1.62
C GLY A 40 4.60 -8.19 0.98
N GLU A 41 4.83 -9.50 1.13
CA GLU A 41 3.99 -10.54 0.55
C GLU A 41 2.57 -10.64 1.17
N ASN A 42 2.36 -10.09 2.36
CA ASN A 42 1.06 -10.16 3.06
C ASN A 42 0.69 -8.85 3.75
N CYS A 43 1.14 -7.69 3.27
CA CYS A 43 0.90 -6.41 3.94
C CYS A 43 0.14 -5.41 3.08
N THR A 44 -0.89 -4.79 3.65
CA THR A 44 -1.51 -3.58 3.12
C THR A 44 -0.94 -2.38 3.85
N HIS A 45 -0.49 -1.35 3.12
CA HIS A 45 -0.05 -0.11 3.73
C HIS A 45 -1.18 0.93 3.68
N SER A 46 -1.40 1.61 4.79
CA SER A 46 -2.37 2.70 4.89
C SER A 46 -1.78 3.87 5.66
N ASP A 47 -2.29 5.08 5.41
CA ASP A 47 -2.11 6.19 6.32
C ASP A 47 -2.82 5.93 7.68
N ARG A 48 -2.65 6.85 8.62
CA ARG A 48 -3.29 6.78 9.95
C ARG A 48 -4.70 7.37 9.98
N GLY A 49 -5.41 7.38 8.85
CA GLY A 49 -6.80 7.83 8.79
C GLY A 49 -7.68 7.06 9.78
N SER A 50 -8.61 7.75 10.43
CA SER A 50 -9.49 7.16 11.46
C SER A 50 -10.28 5.94 10.97
N GLN A 51 -10.56 5.86 9.67
CA GLN A 51 -11.21 4.73 9.02
C GLN A 51 -10.33 3.47 9.03
N TYR A 52 -9.05 3.60 8.67
CA TYR A 52 -8.10 2.49 8.60
C TYR A 52 -7.51 2.12 9.97
N ALA A 53 -7.44 3.09 10.88
CA ALA A 53 -7.11 2.87 12.29
C ALA A 53 -8.25 2.23 13.09
N SER A 54 -9.47 2.17 12.54
CA SER A 54 -10.63 1.62 13.24
C SER A 54 -10.51 0.11 13.49
N GLU A 55 -10.97 -0.32 14.65
CA GLU A 55 -11.01 -1.74 15.02
C GLU A 55 -11.88 -2.55 14.05
N HIS A 56 -12.93 -1.93 13.50
CA HIS A 56 -13.80 -2.52 12.49
C HIS A 56 -13.04 -2.88 11.21
N TYR A 57 -12.22 -1.97 10.68
CA TYR A 57 -11.42 -2.21 9.48
C TYR A 57 -10.36 -3.30 9.70
N GLN A 58 -9.71 -3.30 10.87
CA GLN A 58 -8.70 -4.32 11.21
C GLN A 58 -9.29 -5.71 11.41
N ARG A 59 -10.58 -5.83 11.79
CA ARG A 59 -11.25 -7.11 12.04
C ARG A 59 -11.96 -7.70 10.83
N LEU A 60 -11.98 -7.01 9.68
CA LEU A 60 -12.60 -7.51 8.47
C LEU A 60 -12.08 -8.93 8.14
N PRO A 61 -12.94 -9.93 7.87
CA PRO A 61 -12.53 -11.32 7.68
C PRO A 61 -11.44 -11.54 6.61
N GLY A 62 -11.33 -10.65 5.62
CA GLY A 62 -10.26 -10.64 4.61
C GLY A 62 -8.93 -10.04 5.10
N ASN A 63 -8.98 -9.12 6.06
CA ASN A 63 -7.79 -8.48 6.64
C ASN A 63 -7.12 -9.34 7.72
N GLN A 64 -7.74 -10.45 8.14
CA GLN A 64 -7.12 -11.33 9.13
C GLN A 64 -5.89 -12.09 8.59
N ARG A 65 -5.76 -12.20 7.26
CA ARG A 65 -4.58 -12.75 6.57
C ARG A 65 -3.67 -11.67 5.97
N ILE A 66 -4.13 -10.42 5.97
CA ILE A 66 -3.46 -9.28 5.36
C ILE A 66 -3.07 -8.30 6.45
N GLN A 67 -1.78 -8.16 6.67
CA GLN A 67 -1.23 -7.38 7.76
C GLN A 67 -1.26 -5.88 7.44
N CYS A 68 -1.97 -5.07 8.22
CA CYS A 68 -2.02 -3.63 7.98
C CYS A 68 -0.77 -2.93 8.55
N SER A 69 0.07 -2.36 7.68
CA SER A 69 1.11 -1.40 8.05
C SER A 69 0.57 0.01 8.01
N MET A 70 0.90 0.81 9.03
CA MET A 70 0.60 2.25 9.02
C MET A 70 1.87 3.09 8.98
N SER A 71 1.85 4.19 8.25
CA SER A 71 2.99 5.11 8.17
C SER A 71 3.38 5.65 9.56
N GLY A 72 4.67 5.88 9.77
CA GLY A 72 5.16 6.57 10.97
C GLY A 72 4.70 8.04 10.99
N VAL A 73 4.59 8.64 12.18
CA VAL A 73 4.41 10.10 12.29
C VAL A 73 5.60 10.77 11.61
N GLY A 74 5.35 11.58 10.57
CA GLY A 74 6.38 12.26 9.79
C GLY A 74 7.09 11.43 8.72
N GLN A 75 6.65 10.19 8.44
CA GLN A 75 7.16 9.37 7.33
C GLN A 75 6.18 9.38 6.15
N CYS A 76 6.21 10.46 5.36
CA CYS A 76 5.35 10.62 4.17
C CYS A 76 5.79 9.76 2.98
N GLY A 77 7.05 9.29 2.97
CA GLY A 77 7.61 8.52 1.85
C GLY A 77 6.85 7.22 1.56
N ASP A 78 6.26 6.59 2.58
CA ASP A 78 5.51 5.35 2.40
C ASP A 78 4.16 5.59 1.67
N ASN A 79 3.58 6.79 1.78
CA ASN A 79 2.33 7.17 1.13
C ASN A 79 2.55 7.89 -0.21
N ALA A 80 3.77 8.36 -0.48
CA ALA A 80 4.13 9.11 -1.68
C ALA A 80 3.69 8.46 -3.01
N PRO A 81 3.75 7.12 -3.19
CA PRO A 81 3.24 6.48 -4.41
C PRO A 81 1.73 6.67 -4.60
N MET A 82 0.95 6.55 -3.50
CA MET A 82 -0.49 6.77 -3.54
C MET A 82 -0.83 8.24 -3.73
N GLU A 83 -0.09 9.16 -3.10
CA GLU A 83 -0.27 10.61 -3.32
C GLU A 83 -0.03 11.01 -4.78
N SER A 84 0.99 10.42 -5.42
CA SER A 84 1.28 10.62 -6.84
C SER A 84 0.14 10.10 -7.73
N PHE A 85 -0.41 8.93 -7.39
CA PHE A 85 -1.59 8.37 -8.07
C PHE A 85 -2.78 9.33 -7.97
N PHE A 86 -3.18 9.74 -6.75
CA PHE A 86 -4.35 10.61 -6.57
C PHE A 86 -4.16 11.97 -7.24
N THR A 87 -2.95 12.53 -7.18
CA THR A 87 -2.63 13.77 -7.89
C THR A 87 -2.80 13.62 -9.41
N SER A 88 -2.42 12.47 -9.96
CA SER A 88 -2.58 12.19 -11.40
C SER A 88 -4.05 12.00 -11.75
N LEU A 89 -4.78 11.21 -10.96
CA LEU A 89 -6.22 10.97 -11.13
C LEU A 89 -7.02 12.28 -11.10
N GLU A 90 -6.75 13.15 -10.14
CA GLU A 90 -7.46 14.42 -10.01
C GLU A 90 -7.23 15.32 -11.22
N LYS A 91 -5.95 15.45 -11.64
CA LYS A 91 -5.56 16.31 -12.75
C LYS A 91 -5.98 15.78 -14.11
N GLU A 92 -6.00 14.48 -14.30
CA GLU A 92 -6.20 13.86 -15.61
C GLU A 92 -7.67 13.45 -15.82
N LEU A 93 -8.45 13.25 -14.75
CA LEU A 93 -9.85 12.83 -14.83
C LEU A 93 -10.79 13.74 -14.03
N VAL A 94 -10.62 13.83 -12.70
CA VAL A 94 -11.66 14.40 -11.82
C VAL A 94 -11.94 15.87 -12.10
N HIS A 95 -10.92 16.65 -12.49
CA HIS A 95 -11.10 18.07 -12.84
C HIS A 95 -11.69 18.30 -14.24
N HIS A 96 -11.87 17.24 -15.04
CA HIS A 96 -12.35 17.33 -16.41
C HIS A 96 -13.74 16.70 -16.62
N GLU A 97 -14.29 16.08 -15.60
CA GLU A 97 -15.54 15.32 -15.67
C GLU A 97 -16.52 15.79 -14.59
N ASP A 98 -17.77 16.04 -14.99
CA ASP A 98 -18.90 16.28 -14.10
C ASP A 98 -19.83 15.07 -14.17
N TYR A 99 -20.15 14.47 -13.02
CA TYR A 99 -20.98 13.26 -12.94
C TYR A 99 -22.38 13.58 -12.42
N GLU A 100 -23.42 13.13 -13.13
CA GLU A 100 -24.80 13.24 -12.67
C GLU A 100 -25.13 12.14 -11.65
N THR A 101 -24.51 10.97 -11.80
CA THR A 101 -24.73 9.82 -10.93
C THR A 101 -23.45 9.21 -10.39
N ARG A 102 -23.56 8.53 -9.25
CA ARG A 102 -22.44 7.79 -8.66
C ARG A 102 -21.95 6.62 -9.53
N GLU A 103 -22.84 6.01 -10.31
CA GLU A 103 -22.47 4.88 -11.18
C GLU A 103 -21.64 5.33 -12.38
N GLU A 104 -21.92 6.52 -12.93
CA GLU A 104 -21.08 7.16 -13.95
C GLU A 104 -19.68 7.44 -13.41
N ALA A 105 -19.58 8.05 -12.22
CA ALA A 105 -18.30 8.31 -11.57
C ALA A 105 -17.50 7.02 -11.34
N LYS A 106 -18.14 5.94 -10.87
CA LYS A 106 -17.48 4.64 -10.69
C LYS A 106 -16.98 4.05 -12.01
N THR A 107 -17.78 4.15 -13.07
CA THR A 107 -17.42 3.62 -14.39
C THR A 107 -16.21 4.35 -14.95
N SER A 108 -16.23 5.68 -14.90
CA SER A 108 -15.11 6.52 -15.34
C SER A 108 -13.84 6.27 -14.52
N LEU A 109 -13.96 6.15 -13.19
CA LEU A 109 -12.83 5.79 -12.32
C LEU A 109 -12.25 4.39 -12.65
N PHE A 110 -13.13 3.42 -12.91
CA PHE A 110 -12.70 2.07 -13.28
C PHE A 110 -11.95 2.07 -14.62
N GLU A 111 -12.49 2.75 -15.63
CA GLU A 111 -11.84 2.89 -16.92
C GLU A 111 -10.50 3.60 -16.81
N TYR A 112 -10.43 4.71 -16.06
CA TYR A 112 -9.19 5.42 -15.82
C TYR A 112 -8.14 4.52 -15.16
N VAL A 113 -8.49 3.74 -14.14
CA VAL A 113 -7.51 2.89 -13.44
C VAL A 113 -7.08 1.71 -14.31
N GLU A 114 -8.03 0.92 -14.81
CA GLU A 114 -7.76 -0.34 -15.47
C GLU A 114 -7.27 -0.16 -16.90
N VAL A 115 -7.84 0.77 -17.66
CA VAL A 115 -7.53 0.93 -19.08
C VAL A 115 -6.43 1.95 -19.29
N PHE A 116 -6.50 3.10 -18.64
CA PHE A 116 -5.55 4.19 -18.88
C PHE A 116 -4.32 4.14 -17.98
N TYR A 117 -4.48 4.26 -16.66
CA TYR A 117 -3.39 4.41 -15.71
C TYR A 117 -2.45 3.19 -15.69
N ASN A 118 -3.01 1.98 -15.60
CA ASN A 118 -2.23 0.75 -15.49
C ASN A 118 -1.62 0.29 -16.83
N ASN A 119 -2.32 0.51 -17.95
CA ASN A 119 -1.99 -0.09 -19.24
C ASN A 119 -1.48 0.89 -20.31
N GLN A 120 -1.67 2.21 -20.15
CA GLN A 120 -1.31 3.19 -21.19
C GLN A 120 -0.45 4.34 -20.66
N ARG A 121 -0.63 4.75 -19.40
CA ARG A 121 0.07 5.90 -18.82
C ARG A 121 1.53 5.57 -18.54
N LEU A 122 2.42 6.23 -19.27
CA LEU A 122 3.87 6.13 -19.06
C LEU A 122 4.30 6.94 -17.83
N GLN A 123 5.14 6.34 -16.98
CA GLN A 123 5.65 7.00 -15.78
C GLN A 123 7.16 7.14 -15.84
N SER A 124 7.67 8.37 -15.68
CA SER A 124 9.11 8.66 -15.69
C SER A 124 9.85 7.95 -14.56
N SER A 125 9.19 7.79 -13.39
CA SER A 125 9.70 7.02 -12.25
C SER A 125 9.90 5.53 -12.55
N LEU A 126 9.18 4.98 -13.54
CA LEU A 126 9.28 3.59 -13.98
C LEU A 126 10.13 3.43 -15.24
N GLY A 127 10.92 4.44 -15.61
CA GLY A 127 11.74 4.42 -16.84
C GLY A 127 10.91 4.56 -18.12
N TYR A 128 9.82 5.33 -18.07
CA TYR A 128 8.86 5.50 -19.17
C TYR A 128 8.19 4.19 -19.58
N LEU A 129 7.87 3.36 -18.59
CA LEU A 129 7.02 2.18 -18.74
C LEU A 129 5.65 2.44 -18.10
N THR A 130 4.64 1.70 -18.53
CA THR A 130 3.35 1.59 -17.84
C THR A 130 3.50 0.74 -16.59
N PRO A 131 2.68 0.92 -15.55
CA PRO A 131 2.69 0.06 -14.35
C PRO A 131 2.69 -1.44 -14.67
N VAL A 132 1.80 -1.89 -15.58
CA VAL A 132 1.72 -3.31 -15.97
C VAL A 132 3.01 -3.79 -16.64
N ALA A 133 3.54 -3.04 -17.61
CA ALA A 133 4.80 -3.39 -18.27
C ALA A 133 6.00 -3.43 -17.31
N TYR A 134 6.03 -2.54 -16.31
CA TYR A 134 7.09 -2.55 -15.29
C TYR A 134 7.01 -3.81 -14.42
N GLU A 135 5.83 -4.17 -13.93
CA GLU A 135 5.62 -5.39 -13.14
C GLU A 135 5.92 -6.67 -13.93
N GLN A 136 5.64 -6.70 -15.23
CA GLN A 136 5.95 -7.85 -16.10
C GLN A 136 7.45 -8.01 -16.40
N ALA A 137 8.23 -6.94 -16.26
CA ALA A 137 9.68 -6.93 -16.51
C ALA A 137 10.52 -7.24 -15.26
N ALA A 138 9.91 -7.28 -14.07
CA ALA A 138 10.55 -7.51 -12.77
C ALA A 138 10.55 -9.00 -12.35
#